data_AF-A0A842YLI1-F1
#
_entry.id   AF-A0A842YLI1-F1
#
_cell.length_a   1.000
_cell.length_b   1.000
_cell.length_c   1.000
_cell.angle_alpha   90.00
_cell.angle_beta   90.00
_cell.angle_gamma   90.00
#
_symmetry.space_group_name_H-M   'P 1'
#
loop_
_entity.id
_entity.type
_entity.pdbx_description
1 polymer ?
#
loop_
_entity_poly.entity_id
_entity_poly.type
_entity_poly.pdbx_seq_one_letter_code
_entity_poly.pdbx_strand_id
1 'polypeptide(L)' 'IHGGLECGVIAALKHGMDIVSVGPTIKYPHSPSEYVEVKGVDALFKTLLKVSSKMSSL' A
#
# COMPACT_ATOMS: atom_id res chain seq x y z
N ILE A 1 -13.16 10.21 3.23
CA ILE A 1 -13.74 9.13 2.39
C ILE A 1 -13.48 7.83 3.13
N HIS A 2 -14.50 6.98 3.29
CA HIS A 2 -14.31 5.60 3.74
C HIS A 2 -14.32 4.71 2.50
N GLY A 3 -13.19 4.07 2.19
CA GLY A 3 -13.02 3.21 1.02
C GLY A 3 -12.73 1.78 1.45
N GLY A 4 -13.29 0.81 0.72
CA GLY A 4 -12.98 -0.61 0.93
C GLY A 4 -11.61 -0.95 0.35
N LEU A 5 -10.87 -1.81 1.07
CA LEU A 5 -9.64 -2.42 0.58
C LEU A 5 -9.83 -3.94 0.54
N GLU A 6 -9.17 -4.57 -0.43
CA GLU A 6 -9.15 -6.03 -0.58
C GLU A 6 -8.56 -6.72 0.65
N CYS A 7 -7.70 -6.03 1.42
CA CYS A 7 -7.16 -6.52 2.69
C CYS A 7 -8.26 -6.98 3.66
N GLY A 8 -9.44 -6.36 3.66
CA GLY A 8 -10.56 -6.80 4.50
C GLY A 8 -11.07 -8.18 4.11
N VAL A 9 -11.22 -8.44 2.81
CA VAL A 9 -11.62 -9.75 2.28
C VAL A 9 -10.51 -10.77 2.48
N ILE A 10 -9.26 -10.40 2.24
CA ILE A 10 -8.11 -11.31 2.41
C ILE A 10 -7.99 -11.73 3.87
N ALA A 11 -8.09 -10.81 4.83
CA ALA A 11 -8.04 -11.12 6.26
C ALA A 11 -9.19 -12.03 6.71
N ALA A 12 -10.38 -11.88 6.12
CA ALA A 12 -11.52 -12.75 6.37
C ALA A 12 -11.30 -14.18 5.84
N LEU A 13 -10.58 -14.33 4.72
CA LEU A 13 -10.26 -15.63 4.11
C LEU A 13 -8.99 -16.28 4.71
N LYS A 14 -8.08 -15.49 5.27
CA LYS A 14 -6.79 -15.92 5.84
C LYS A 14 -6.69 -15.48 7.29
N HIS A 15 -7.36 -16.21 8.15
CA HIS A 15 -7.31 -16.00 9.60
C HIS A 15 -5.88 -16.03 10.13
N GLY A 16 -5.55 -15.09 11.01
CA GLY A 16 -4.23 -14.99 11.63
C GLY A 16 -3.13 -14.40 10.73
N MET A 17 -3.46 -13.93 9.53
CA MET A 17 -2.51 -13.21 8.69
C MET A 17 -2.41 -11.74 9.12
N ASP A 18 -1.21 -11.29 9.46
CA ASP A 18 -0.91 -9.86 9.62
C ASP A 18 -0.80 -9.19 8.25
N ILE A 19 -1.60 -8.14 8.03
CA ILE A 19 -1.68 -7.45 6.74
C ILE A 19 -1.61 -5.95 6.95
N VAL A 20 -0.79 -5.28 6.13
CA VAL A 20 -0.73 -3.81 6.03
C VAL A 20 -0.92 -3.40 4.57
N SER A 21 -1.64 -2.29 4.35
CA SER A 21 -1.76 -1.64 3.04
C SER A 21 -1.03 -0.30 3.07
N VAL A 22 -0.15 -0.07 2.10
CA VAL A 22 0.64 1.16 1.95
C VAL A 22 0.74 1.53 0.47
N GLY A 23 0.80 2.82 0.17
CA GLY A 23 0.88 3.32 -1.21
C GLY A 23 1.38 4.76 -1.27
N PRO A 24 1.63 5.30 -2.47
CA PRO A 24 2.02 6.68 -2.65
C PRO A 24 0.79 7.60 -2.54
N THR A 25 1.01 8.91 -2.49
CA THR A 25 -0.10 9.86 -2.60
C THR A 25 -0.64 9.89 -4.03
N ILE A 26 -1.89 9.46 -4.19
CA ILE A 26 -2.68 9.55 -5.43
C ILE A 26 -3.81 10.55 -5.19
N LYS A 27 -4.10 11.40 -6.17
CA LYS A 27 -5.16 12.41 -6.14
C LYS A 27 -6.18 12.13 -7.24
N TYR A 28 -7.45 12.35 -6.90
CA TYR A 28 -8.60 12.13 -7.78
C TYR A 28 -8.67 10.72 -8.40
N PRO A 29 -8.48 9.64 -7.61
CA PRO A 29 -8.58 8.29 -8.14
C PRO A 29 -9.96 8.07 -8.80
N HIS A 30 -9.99 7.31 -9.90
CA HIS A 30 -11.18 7.01 -10.71
C HIS A 30 -11.74 8.20 -11.51
N SER A 31 -10.92 9.20 -11.81
CA SER A 31 -11.29 10.36 -12.64
C SER A 31 -10.31 10.53 -13.79
N PRO A 32 -10.71 11.15 -14.93
CA PRO A 32 -9.75 11.59 -15.94
C PRO A 32 -8.67 12.56 -15.42
N SER A 33 -8.90 13.18 -14.26
CA SER A 33 -7.94 14.06 -13.57
C SER A 33 -7.04 13.32 -12.58
N GLU A 34 -7.06 11.98 -12.55
CA GLU A 34 -6.24 11.17 -11.66
C GLU A 34 -4.75 11.42 -11.92
N TYR A 35 -3.99 11.63 -10.85
CA TYR A 35 -2.53 11.66 -10.92
C TYR A 35 -1.88 11.16 -9.63
N VAL A 36 -0.60 10.82 -9.74
CA VAL A 36 0.24 10.36 -8.62
C VAL A 36 1.38 11.36 -8.37
N GLU A 37 1.70 11.58 -7.10
CA GLU A 37 2.86 12.39 -6.73
C GLU A 37 4.15 11.58 -6.87
N VAL A 38 5.05 12.00 -7.77
CA VAL A 38 6.32 11.28 -8.05
C VAL A 38 7.19 11.12 -6.80
N LYS A 39 7.23 12.14 -5.92
CA LYS A 39 7.96 12.05 -4.63
C LYS A 39 7.39 10.96 -3.71
N GLY A 40 6.07 10.74 -3.74
CA GLY A 40 5.40 9.69 -2.98
C GLY A 40 5.79 8.30 -3.46
N VAL A 41 6.00 8.13 -4.76
CA VAL A 41 6.46 6.85 -5.35
C VAL A 41 7.87 6.51 -4.88
N ASP A 42 8.80 7.47 -4.88
CA ASP A 42 10.16 7.27 -4.37
C ASP A 42 10.16 6.91 -2.87
N ALA A 43 9.35 7.61 -2.07
CA ALA A 43 9.20 7.32 -0.65
C ALA A 43 8.63 5.91 -0.39
N LEU A 44 7.62 5.50 -1.16
CA LEU A 44 7.07 4.15 -1.10
C LEU A 44 8.14 3.11 -1.43
N PHE A 45 8.86 3.27 -2.54
CA PHE A 45 9.87 2.32 -2.98
C PHE A 45 10.97 2.13 -1.93
N LYS A 46 11.50 3.23 -1.39
CA LYS A 46 12.50 3.19 -0.29
C LYS A 46 11.96 2.51 0.95
N THR A 47 10.68 2.69 1.27
CA THR A 47 10.04 2.04 2.42
C THR A 47 9.91 0.54 2.20
N LEU A 48 9.45 0.11 1.02
CA LEU A 48 9.34 -1.30 0.67
C LEU A 48 10.70 -2.01 0.69
N LEU A 49 11.75 -1.39 0.13
CA LEU A 49 13.10 -1.93 0.19
C LEU A 49 13.60 -2.10 1.64
N LYS A 50 13.37 -1.12 2.51
CA LYS A 50 13.75 -1.20 3.92
C LYS A 50 13.02 -2.33 4.64
N VAL A 51 11.71 -2.47 4.41
CA VAL A 51 10.90 -3.54 5.00
C VAL A 51 11.35 -4.90 4.49
N SER A 52 11.49 -5.06 3.18
CA SER A 52 11.95 -6.31 2.56
C SER A 52 13.34 -6.71 3.08
N SER A 53 14.29 -5.78 3.13
CA SER A 53 15.63 -6.06 3.67
C SER A 53 15.60 -6.51 5.13
N LYS A 54 14.73 -5.92 5.96
CA LYS A 54 14.57 -6.34 7.37
C LYS A 54 13.91 -7.71 7.47
N MET A 55 12.92 -8.00 6.63
CA MET A 55 12.25 -9.30 6.59
C MET A 55 13.18 -10.42 6.13
N SER A 56 14.09 -10.17 5.19
CA SER A 56 15.09 -11.15 4.75
C SER A 56 16.19 -11.41 5.79
N SER A 57 16.28 -10.59 6.84
CA SER A 57 17.24 -10.74 7.94
C SER A 57 16.63 -11.35 9.21
N LEU A 58 15.34 -11.69 9.19
CA LEU A 58 14.62 -12.43 10.22
C LEU A 58 14.57 -13.92 9.86
#